data_AF-A0A528FGC4-F1
#
_entry.id   AF-A0A528FGC4-F1
#
_cell.length_a   1.000
_cell.length_b   1.000
_cell.length_c   1.000
_cell.angle_alpha   90.00
_cell.angle_beta   90.00
_cell.angle_gamma   90.00
#
_symmetry.space_group_name_H-M   'P 1'
#
loop_
_entity.id
_entity.type
_entity.pdbx_description
1 polymer ?
#
loop_
_entity_poly.entity_id
_entity_poly.type
_entity_poly.pdbx_seq_one_letter_code
_entity_poly.pdbx_strand_id
1 'polypeptide(L)' 'MLKGINPLLNADVLQALRAMGHGDDLIIADTNFPSDSVARQTVLGRLLRIDAQQPAEHG' A
#
# COMPACT_ATOMS: atom_id res chain seq x y z
N MET A 1 -15.58 4.66 7.53
CA MET A 1 -14.51 5.65 7.76
C MET A 1 -14.18 5.71 9.24
N LEU A 2 -12.89 5.67 9.58
CA LEU A 2 -12.41 5.81 10.96
C LEU A 2 -12.08 7.28 11.24
N LYS A 3 -12.37 7.76 12.46
CA LYS A 3 -12.11 9.15 12.85
C LYS A 3 -10.60 9.40 12.90
N GLY A 4 -10.13 10.43 12.20
CA GLY A 4 -8.71 10.83 12.20
C GLY A 4 -7.79 9.98 11.32
N ILE A 5 -8.32 9.05 10.53
CA ILE A 5 -7.54 8.19 9.62
C ILE A 5 -7.93 8.49 8.17
N ASN A 6 -6.94 8.61 7.29
CA ASN A 6 -7.19 8.85 5.87
C ASN A 6 -7.99 7.67 5.27
N PRO A 7 -9.13 7.93 4.60
CA PRO A 7 -9.98 6.86 4.05
C PRO A 7 -9.30 6.01 2.98
N LEU A 8 -8.21 6.46 2.36
CA LEU A 8 -7.41 5.68 1.42
C LEU A 8 -6.69 4.49 2.09
N LEU A 9 -6.51 4.54 3.41
CA LEU A 9 -5.89 3.45 4.16
C LEU A 9 -6.96 2.40 4.48
N ASN A 10 -7.09 1.40 3.62
CA ASN A 10 -7.98 0.26 3.83
C ASN A 10 -7.46 -0.66 4.96
N ALA A 11 -8.24 -1.69 5.28
CA ALA A 11 -7.96 -2.57 6.41
C ALA A 11 -6.60 -3.27 6.32
N ASP A 12 -6.21 -3.75 5.13
CA ASP A 12 -4.93 -4.44 4.94
C ASP A 12 -3.74 -3.49 5.10
N VAL A 13 -3.85 -2.25 4.57
CA VAL A 13 -2.79 -1.24 4.72
C VAL A 13 -2.64 -0.82 6.19
N LEU A 14 -3.74 -0.61 6.90
CA LEU A 14 -3.70 -0.28 8.33
C LEU A 14 -3.10 -1.42 9.16
N GLN A 15 -3.43 -2.67 8.83
CA GLN A 15 -2.86 -3.84 9.50
C GLN A 15 -1.36 -3.94 9.29
N ALA A 16 -0.88 -3.73 8.07
CA ALA A 16 0.54 -3.73 7.76
C ALA A 16 1.30 -2.62 8.51
N LEU A 17 0.82 -1.38 8.43
CA LEU A 17 1.43 -0.23 9.12
C LEU A 17 1.48 -0.43 10.65
N ARG A 18 0.44 -1.05 11.23
CA ARG A 18 0.41 -1.33 12.67
C ARG A 18 1.36 -2.46 13.09
N ALA A 19 1.62 -3.41 12.20
CA ALA A 19 2.50 -4.55 12.46
C ALA A 19 3.98 -4.21 12.30
N MET A 20 4.31 -3.16 11.55
CA MET A 20 5.68 -2.70 11.36
C MET A 20 6.34 -2.27 12.68
N GLY A 21 7.57 -2.73 12.88
CA GLY A 21 8.45 -2.33 13.96
C GLY A 21 9.32 -1.12 13.61
N HIS A 22 10.17 -0.72 14.56
CA HIS A 22 11.17 0.31 14.29
C HIS A 22 12.24 -0.22 13.33
N GLY A 23 12.42 0.46 12.19
CA GLY A 23 13.37 0.07 11.16
C GLY A 23 12.81 -0.83 10.06
N ASP A 24 11.51 -1.15 10.09
CA ASP A 24 10.85 -1.80 8.95
C ASP A 24 10.63 -0.81 7.81
N ASP A 25 10.90 -1.27 6.58
CA ASP A 25 10.71 -0.48 5.36
C ASP A 25 9.45 -0.90 4.61
N LEU A 26 8.90 0.04 3.83
CA LEU A 26 7.84 -0.21 2.86
C LEU A 26 8.15 0.50 1.55
N ILE A 27 7.54 0.02 0.46
CA ILE A 27 7.66 0.61 -0.87
C ILE A 27 6.30 1.19 -1.27
N ILE A 28 6.29 2.47 -1.67
CA ILE A 28 5.17 3.05 -2.42
C ILE A 28 5.53 2.93 -3.89
N ALA A 29 4.75 2.15 -4.63
CA ALA A 29 5.03 1.78 -6.01
C ALA A 29 4.01 2.40 -6.97
N ASP A 30 4.48 2.82 -8.14
CA ASP A 30 3.62 3.20 -9.25
C ASP A 30 3.16 1.95 -10.06
N THR A 31 2.47 2.19 -11.17
CA THR A 31 2.00 1.11 -12.05
C THR A 31 3.11 0.47 -12.89
N ASN A 32 4.28 1.11 -13.03
CA ASN A 32 5.41 0.61 -13.82
C ASN A 32 6.34 -0.28 -12.98
N PHE A 33 6.32 -0.15 -11.66
CA PHE A 33 7.08 -0.99 -10.74
C PHE A 33 6.52 -2.42 -10.73
N PRO A 34 7.37 -3.47 -10.74
CA PRO A 34 6.95 -4.89 -10.75
C PRO A 34 6.46 -5.35 -9.36
N SER A 35 5.40 -4.71 -8.88
CA SER A 35 4.88 -4.83 -7.51
C SER A 35 4.50 -6.27 -7.14
N ASP A 36 3.90 -7.03 -8.06
CA ASP A 36 3.48 -8.41 -7.81
C ASP A 36 4.66 -9.38 -7.54
N SER A 37 5.76 -9.27 -8.29
CA SER A 37 6.91 -10.14 -8.08
C SER A 37 7.73 -9.73 -6.86
N VAL A 38 7.88 -8.42 -6.63
CA VAL A 38 8.59 -7.88 -5.46
C VAL A 38 7.85 -8.19 -4.17
N ALA A 39 6.52 -8.03 -4.13
CA ALA A 39 5.73 -8.27 -2.92
C ALA A 39 5.86 -9.71 -2.40
N ARG A 40 6.03 -10.70 -3.29
CA ARG A 40 6.29 -12.11 -2.92
C ARG A 40 7.60 -12.31 -2.15
N GLN A 41 8.54 -11.38 -2.26
CA GLN A 41 9.83 -11.39 -1.55
C GLN A 41 9.80 -10.55 -0.27
N THR A 42 8.69 -9.85 0.01
CA THR A 42 8.50 -9.10 1.26
C THR A 42 7.95 -10.00 2.37
N VAL A 43 7.98 -9.50 3.61
CA VAL A 43 7.40 -10.18 4.78
C VAL A 43 5.92 -10.50 4.60
N LEU A 44 5.16 -9.67 3.87
CA LEU A 44 3.73 -9.89 3.65
C LEU A 44 3.43 -10.96 2.59
N GLY A 45 4.39 -11.25 1.70
CA GLY A 45 4.25 -12.22 0.60
C GLY A 45 3.17 -11.87 -0.44
N ARG A 46 2.48 -10.74 -0.29
CA ARG A 46 1.37 -10.30 -1.16
C ARG A 46 1.36 -8.79 -1.32
N LEU A 47 0.87 -8.33 -2.46
CA LEU A 47 0.75 -6.91 -2.77
C LEU A 47 -0.42 -6.28 -2.02
N LEU A 48 -0.18 -5.11 -1.41
CA LEU A 48 -1.22 -4.26 -0.87
C LEU A 48 -1.64 -3.23 -1.93
N ARG A 49 -2.95 -2.99 -2.05
CA ARG A 49 -3.51 -1.98 -2.95
C ARG A 49 -4.06 -0.82 -2.13
N ILE A 50 -3.79 0.40 -2.57
CA ILE A 50 -4.47 1.60 -2.11
C ILE A 50 -5.46 1.96 -3.21
N ASP A 51 -6.75 1.99 -2.89
CA ASP A 51 -7.83 2.26 -3.84
C ASP A 51 -7.95 3.77 -4.12
N ALA A 52 -6.84 4.37 -4.57
CA ALA A 52 -6.83 5.73 -5.07
C ALA A 52 -7.36 5.73 -6.50
N GLN A 53 -8.36 6.58 -6.76
CA GLN A 53 -8.85 6.80 -8.10
C GLN A 53 -7.73 7.43 -8.93
N GLN A 54 -7.39 6.81 -10.06
CA GLN A 54 -6.43 7.40 -11.00
C GLN A 54 -6.95 8.79 -11.38
N PRO A 55 -6.12 9.85 -11.31
CA PRO A 55 -6.51 11.14 -11.83
C PRO A 55 -6.91 10.96 -13.29
N ALA A 56 -8.05 11.52 -13.70
CA ALA A 56 -8.42 11.50 -15.10
C ALA A 56 -7.28 12.14 -15.90
N GLU A 57 -6.66 11.34 -16.77
CA GLU A 57 -5.66 11.80 -17.73
C GLU A 57 -6.33 12.85 -18.62
N HIS A 58 -6.00 14.13 -18.38
CA HIS A 58 -6.41 15.21 -19.26
C HIS A 58 -5.52 15.10 -20.49
N GLY A 59 -6.08 14.57 -21.58
CA GLY A 59 -5.48 14.59 -22.91
C GLY A 59 -5.41 15.99 -23.52
#